data_AF-A0A0K9PS87-F1
#
_entry.id   AF-A0A0K9PS87-F1
#
_cell.length_a   1.000
_cell.length_b   1.000
_cell.length_c   1.000
_cell.angle_alpha   90.00
_cell.angle_beta   90.00
_cell.angle_gamma   90.00
#
_symmetry.space_group_name_H-M   'P 1'
#
loop_
_entity.id
_entity.type
_entity.pdbx_description
1 polymer ?
#
loop_
_entity_poly.entity_id
_entity_poly.type
_entity_poly.pdbx_seq_one_letter_code
_entity_poly.pdbx_strand_id
1 'polypeptide(L)'
;MLGNDRISSTSFIVVQNLLQTNHIGHVRLFDADPLALQSMSGTVIRVSIEISNEMLRELNSSLKARPLGVGYISVGDEPFHLIDGQQFYPFVVGAASNIQLALTEATFSKRVKLTVPCDSDVYVGGYNSSSLPLTGVFRSDLNKTMTHLLKFLQKHYSPFTIGINLFLELEQNPNFTMKHALFEQTSHHN
;
A
#
# COMPACT_ATOMS: atom_id res chain seq x y z
N MET A 1 -13.30 4.30 17.08
CA MET A 1 -14.66 3.78 16.78
C MET A 1 -15.31 4.66 15.73
N LEU A 2 -15.13 4.34 14.46
CA LEU A 2 -15.93 4.86 13.35
C LEU A 2 -16.14 3.72 12.36
N GLY A 3 -17.37 3.57 11.86
CA GLY A 3 -17.67 2.86 10.63
C GLY A 3 -18.02 1.38 10.79
N ASN A 4 -19.26 1.08 11.19
CA ASN A 4 -19.88 -0.21 10.86
C ASN A 4 -21.31 -0.04 10.30
N ASP A 5 -21.69 1.17 9.93
CA ASP A 5 -22.95 1.44 9.25
C ASP A 5 -22.78 1.05 7.79
N ARG A 6 -23.48 0.00 7.37
CA ARG A 6 -23.51 -0.44 5.96
C ARG A 6 -23.94 0.74 5.08
N ILE A 7 -23.00 1.21 4.27
CA ILE A 7 -23.17 2.30 3.33
C ILE A 7 -24.16 1.86 2.24
N SER A 8 -25.26 2.60 2.06
CA SER A 8 -26.27 2.32 1.03
C SER A 8 -25.75 2.67 -0.37
N SER A 9 -26.38 2.15 -1.44
CA SER A 9 -26.02 2.53 -2.83
C SER A 9 -26.09 4.04 -3.07
N THR A 10 -27.04 4.74 -2.43
CA THR A 10 -27.14 6.20 -2.47
C THR A 10 -25.93 6.88 -1.84
N SER A 11 -25.42 6.31 -0.75
CA SER A 11 -24.25 6.83 -0.04
C SER A 11 -22.97 6.70 -0.87
N PHE A 12 -22.83 5.65 -1.69
CA PHE A 12 -21.69 5.53 -2.60
C PHE A 12 -21.70 6.56 -3.74
N ILE A 13 -22.88 6.92 -4.27
CA ILE A 13 -23.01 8.02 -5.24
C ILE A 13 -22.60 9.36 -4.61
N VAL A 14 -23.00 9.59 -3.35
CA VAL A 14 -22.57 10.79 -2.60
C VAL A 14 -21.05 10.81 -2.43
N VAL A 15 -20.44 9.69 -2.04
CA VAL A 15 -18.98 9.56 -1.91
C VAL A 15 -18.30 9.81 -3.25
N GLN A 16 -18.77 9.20 -4.34
CA GLN A 16 -18.23 9.41 -5.69
C GLN A 16 -18.26 10.89 -6.08
N ASN A 17 -19.40 11.57 -5.90
CA ASN A 17 -19.53 12.99 -6.22
C ASN A 17 -18.60 13.86 -5.37
N LEU A 18 -18.45 13.53 -4.08
CA LEU A 18 -17.51 14.23 -3.19
C LEU A 18 -16.08 14.10 -3.70
N LEU A 19 -15.65 12.88 -4.06
CA LEU A 19 -14.31 12.62 -4.59
C LEU A 19 -14.06 13.41 -5.87
N GLN A 20 -14.99 13.37 -6.82
CA GLN A 20 -14.85 14.07 -8.09
C GLN A 20 -14.82 15.60 -7.93
N THR A 21 -15.69 16.16 -7.09
CA THR A 21 -15.78 17.61 -6.83
C THR A 21 -14.51 18.14 -6.17
N ASN A 22 -13.82 17.31 -5.38
CA ASN A 22 -12.55 17.65 -4.75
C ASN A 22 -11.32 17.23 -5.57
N HIS A 23 -11.52 16.84 -6.85
CA HIS A 23 -10.45 16.41 -7.75
C HIS A 23 -9.61 15.22 -7.22
N ILE A 24 -10.21 14.36 -6.41
CA ILE A 24 -9.55 13.15 -5.90
C ILE A 24 -9.56 12.09 -7.00
N GLY A 25 -8.37 11.78 -7.52
CA GLY A 25 -8.19 10.86 -8.66
C GLY A 25 -7.91 9.41 -8.28
N HIS A 26 -7.71 9.10 -6.99
CA HIS A 26 -7.35 7.76 -6.54
C HIS A 26 -7.90 7.49 -5.14
N VAL A 27 -8.54 6.35 -4.95
CA VAL A 27 -8.96 5.82 -3.65
C VAL A 27 -8.39 4.43 -3.39
N ARG A 28 -8.13 4.12 -2.12
CA ARG A 28 -7.82 2.77 -1.63
C ARG A 28 -9.02 2.24 -0.86
N LEU A 29 -9.46 1.04 -1.19
CA LEU A 29 -10.47 0.28 -0.47
C LEU A 29 -9.78 -0.87 0.27
N PHE A 30 -10.14 -1.06 1.55
CA PHE A 30 -9.62 -2.12 2.39
C PHE A 30 -10.25 -3.49 2.09
N ASP A 31 -11.35 -3.49 1.34
CA ASP A 31 -12.01 -4.69 0.84
C ASP A 31 -12.47 -4.49 -0.62
N ALA A 32 -12.98 -5.57 -1.19
CA ALA A 32 -13.53 -5.59 -2.54
C ALA A 32 -15.06 -5.40 -2.54
N ASP A 33 -15.59 -4.41 -1.81
CA ASP A 33 -17.04 -4.14 -1.78
C ASP A 33 -17.59 -3.93 -3.21
N PRO A 34 -18.52 -4.79 -3.70
CA PRO A 34 -19.03 -4.70 -5.06
C PRO A 34 -19.79 -3.40 -5.35
N LEU A 35 -20.48 -2.82 -4.36
CA LEU A 35 -21.22 -1.56 -4.52
C LEU A 35 -20.25 -0.38 -4.60
N ALA A 36 -19.20 -0.37 -3.79
CA ALA A 36 -18.13 0.62 -3.88
C ALA A 36 -17.48 0.59 -5.27
N LEU A 37 -17.10 -0.60 -5.74
CA LEU A 37 -16.48 -0.77 -7.06
C LEU A 37 -17.42 -0.41 -8.21
N GLN A 38 -18.70 -0.79 -8.11
CA GLN A 38 -19.69 -0.44 -9.11
C GLN A 38 -19.90 1.07 -9.20
N SER A 39 -19.93 1.77 -8.05
CA SER A 39 -20.08 3.23 -8.03
C SER A 39 -18.90 3.95 -8.68
N MET A 40 -17.68 3.42 -8.55
CA MET A 40 -16.49 4.03 -9.15
C MET A 40 -16.27 3.63 -10.61
N SER A 41 -17.03 2.65 -11.11
CA SER A 41 -16.91 2.15 -12.48
C SER A 41 -17.25 3.22 -13.52
N GLY A 42 -16.44 3.34 -14.57
CA GLY A 42 -16.62 4.33 -15.62
C GLY A 42 -16.22 5.77 -15.24
N THR A 43 -15.76 6.00 -14.00
CA THR A 43 -15.20 7.27 -13.58
C THR A 43 -13.70 7.36 -13.91
N VAL A 44 -13.13 8.56 -13.77
CA VAL A 44 -11.67 8.77 -13.85
C VAL A 44 -10.94 8.36 -12.56
N ILE A 45 -11.66 7.99 -11.51
CA ILE A 45 -11.09 7.64 -10.21
C ILE A 45 -10.46 6.25 -10.32
N ARG A 46 -9.16 6.17 -10.02
CA ARG A 46 -8.44 4.90 -9.90
C ARG A 46 -8.76 4.28 -8.56
N VAL A 47 -8.95 2.97 -8.55
CA VAL A 47 -9.23 2.21 -7.33
C VAL A 47 -8.07 1.24 -7.06
N SER A 48 -7.55 1.28 -5.84
CA SER A 48 -6.75 0.20 -5.26
C SER A 48 -7.61 -0.64 -4.35
N ILE A 49 -7.49 -1.96 -4.43
CA ILE A 49 -8.10 -2.88 -3.44
C ILE A 49 -6.99 -3.51 -2.61
N GLU A 50 -7.20 -3.61 -1.31
CA GLU A 50 -6.30 -4.29 -0.40
C GLU A 50 -6.70 -5.75 -0.15
N ILE A 51 -5.69 -6.58 -0.01
CA ILE A 51 -5.80 -7.96 0.43
C ILE A 51 -5.28 -8.00 1.86
N SER A 52 -6.14 -8.36 2.80
CA SER A 52 -5.76 -8.44 4.21
C SER A 52 -4.66 -9.46 4.47
N ASN A 53 -3.88 -9.25 5.54
CA ASN A 53 -2.73 -10.09 5.88
C ASN A 53 -3.12 -11.56 6.15
N GLU A 54 -4.33 -11.80 6.67
CA GLU A 54 -4.85 -13.13 6.97
C GLU A 54 -5.01 -14.01 5.71
N MET A 55 -5.28 -13.39 4.56
CA MET A 55 -5.45 -14.10 3.29
C MET A 55 -4.12 -14.50 2.65
N LEU A 56 -2.99 -13.92 3.06
CA LEU A 56 -1.70 -14.12 2.41
C LEU A 56 -1.27 -15.59 2.40
N ARG A 57 -1.49 -16.31 3.51
CA ARG A 57 -1.11 -17.73 3.62
C ARG A 57 -1.88 -18.60 2.62
N GLU A 58 -3.19 -18.37 2.50
CA GLU A 58 -4.04 -19.11 1.57
C GLU A 58 -3.68 -18.79 0.12
N LEU A 59 -3.56 -17.51 -0.20
CA LEU A 59 -3.23 -17.03 -1.55
C LEU A 59 -1.82 -17.44 -1.98
N ASN A 60 -0.88 -17.60 -1.04
CA ASN A 60 0.42 -18.17 -1.32
C ASN A 60 0.35 -19.66 -1.73
N SER A 61 -0.67 -20.38 -1.28
CA SER A 61 -0.82 -21.82 -1.48
C SER A 61 -1.82 -22.19 -2.58
N SER A 62 -2.52 -21.20 -3.18
CA SER A 62 -3.65 -21.43 -4.07
C SER A 62 -3.75 -20.35 -5.16
N LEU A 63 -4.16 -20.76 -6.37
CA LEU A 63 -4.46 -19.84 -7.49
C LEU A 63 -5.89 -19.30 -7.48
N LYS A 64 -6.64 -19.48 -6.39
CA LYS A 64 -8.04 -19.01 -6.27
C LYS A 64 -8.15 -17.49 -6.06
N ALA A 65 -7.41 -16.69 -6.83
CA ALA A 65 -7.65 -15.26 -6.92
C ALA A 65 -8.64 -14.99 -8.06
N ARG A 66 -9.75 -14.32 -7.78
CA ARG A 66 -10.64 -13.76 -8.82
C ARG A 66 -10.28 -12.31 -9.01
N PRO A 67 -9.41 -11.97 -9.98
CA PRO A 67 -9.00 -10.59 -10.15
C PRO A 67 -10.18 -9.73 -10.59
N LEU A 68 -10.32 -8.59 -9.92
CA LEU A 68 -11.20 -7.52 -10.34
C LEU A 68 -10.40 -6.59 -11.26
N GLY A 69 -11.03 -6.04 -12.29
CA GLY A 69 -10.40 -5.14 -13.27
C GLY A 69 -10.12 -3.74 -12.72
N VAL A 70 -9.52 -3.64 -11.53
CA VAL A 70 -9.27 -2.41 -10.78
C VAL A 70 -7.80 -2.00 -10.86
N GLY A 71 -7.51 -0.71 -10.84
CA GLY A 71 -6.19 -0.17 -11.21
C GLY A 71 -5.00 -0.79 -10.47
N TYR A 72 -5.12 -0.96 -9.15
CA TYR A 72 -4.07 -1.59 -8.35
C TYR A 72 -4.63 -2.60 -7.34
N ILE A 73 -3.82 -3.57 -6.97
CA ILE A 73 -4.10 -4.48 -5.85
C ILE A 73 -2.92 -4.40 -4.88
N SER A 74 -3.21 -4.03 -3.64
CA SER A 74 -2.27 -4.06 -2.51
C SER A 74 -2.29 -5.46 -1.90
N VAL A 75 -1.14 -6.13 -1.91
CA VAL A 75 -0.98 -7.47 -1.35
C VAL A 75 -0.49 -7.36 0.09
N GLY A 76 -1.43 -7.48 1.04
CA GLY A 76 -1.20 -7.20 2.45
C GLY A 76 -1.55 -5.76 2.83
N ASP A 77 -1.84 -5.58 4.12
CA ASP A 77 -1.86 -4.29 4.80
C ASP A 77 -0.57 -4.19 5.61
N GLU A 78 0.44 -3.53 5.04
CA GLU A 78 1.77 -3.38 5.65
C GLU A 78 2.34 -4.69 6.26
N PRO A 79 2.40 -5.81 5.51
CA PRO A 79 2.68 -7.15 6.05
C PRO A 79 4.08 -7.32 6.66
N PHE A 80 4.91 -6.29 6.60
CA PHE A 80 6.25 -6.23 7.15
C PHE A 80 6.36 -5.36 8.42
N HIS A 81 5.24 -4.78 8.88
CA HIS A 81 5.18 -3.92 10.05
C HIS A 81 5.69 -4.66 11.29
N LEU A 82 6.47 -3.98 12.13
CA LEU A 82 7.13 -4.59 13.31
C LEU A 82 6.13 -5.24 14.26
N ILE A 83 4.95 -4.62 14.43
CA ILE A 83 3.89 -5.10 15.33
C ILE A 83 3.38 -6.50 14.98
N ASP A 84 3.40 -6.86 13.69
CA ASP A 84 2.94 -8.16 13.21
C ASP A 84 4.03 -9.22 13.29
N GLY A 85 5.25 -8.84 13.70
CA GLY A 85 6.41 -9.72 13.69
C GLY A 85 6.69 -10.26 12.29
N GLN A 86 7.13 -11.52 12.20
CA GLN A 86 7.55 -12.15 10.94
C GLN A 86 6.50 -13.09 10.34
N GLN A 87 5.28 -13.11 10.90
CA GLN A 87 4.29 -14.16 10.60
C GLN A 87 3.84 -14.16 9.14
N PHE A 88 3.84 -13.00 8.46
CA PHE A 88 3.37 -12.88 7.08
C PHE A 88 4.49 -12.95 6.04
N TYR A 89 5.75 -12.69 6.43
CA TYR A 89 6.86 -12.50 5.50
C TYR A 89 7.03 -13.64 4.49
N PRO A 90 6.92 -14.93 4.90
CA PRO A 90 7.11 -16.05 3.97
C PRO A 90 6.03 -16.14 2.89
N PHE A 91 4.87 -15.49 3.07
CA PHE A 91 3.71 -15.65 2.20
C PHE A 91 3.52 -14.49 1.21
N VAL A 92 4.06 -13.30 1.50
CA VAL A 92 3.81 -12.08 0.71
C VAL A 92 4.18 -12.25 -0.76
N VAL A 93 5.42 -12.65 -1.06
CA VAL A 93 5.93 -12.70 -2.44
C VAL A 93 5.24 -13.78 -3.26
N GLY A 94 4.95 -14.95 -2.66
CA GLY A 94 4.25 -16.01 -3.38
C GLY A 94 2.76 -15.73 -3.54
N ALA A 95 2.10 -15.10 -2.56
CA ALA A 95 0.74 -14.58 -2.74
C ALA A 95 0.68 -13.57 -3.89
N ALA A 96 1.59 -12.59 -3.92
CA ALA A 96 1.68 -11.63 -5.02
C ALA A 96 1.91 -12.32 -6.37
N SER A 97 2.78 -13.34 -6.41
CA SER A 97 3.05 -14.12 -7.62
C SER A 97 1.81 -14.87 -8.13
N ASN A 98 1.05 -15.49 -7.23
CA ASN A 98 -0.17 -16.22 -7.58
C ASN A 98 -1.28 -15.27 -8.07
N ILE A 99 -1.45 -14.12 -7.43
CA ILE A 99 -2.39 -13.09 -7.89
C ILE A 99 -1.98 -12.56 -9.26
N GLN A 100 -0.68 -12.33 -9.49
CA GLN A 100 -0.17 -11.87 -10.77
C GLN A 100 -0.36 -12.90 -11.88
N LEU A 101 -0.27 -14.19 -11.55
CA LEU A 101 -0.60 -15.28 -12.48
C LEU A 101 -2.09 -15.26 -12.83
N ALA A 102 -2.98 -15.19 -11.83
CA ALA A 102 -4.42 -15.11 -12.04
C ALA A 102 -4.81 -13.87 -12.88
N LEU A 103 -4.19 -12.72 -12.64
CA LEU A 103 -4.34 -11.51 -13.46
C LEU A 103 -3.90 -11.71 -14.90
N THR A 104 -2.85 -12.51 -15.12
CA THR A 104 -2.33 -12.81 -16.45
C THR A 104 -3.27 -13.74 -17.20
N GLU A 105 -3.75 -14.80 -16.56
CA GLU A 105 -4.73 -15.74 -17.11
C GLU A 105 -6.06 -15.03 -17.45
N ALA A 106 -6.48 -14.08 -16.62
CA ALA A 106 -7.66 -13.25 -16.85
C ALA A 106 -7.42 -12.05 -17.80
N THR A 107 -6.23 -11.92 -18.41
CA THR A 107 -5.86 -10.83 -19.33
C THR A 107 -5.91 -9.40 -18.75
N PHE A 108 -5.80 -9.28 -17.43
CA PHE A 108 -5.80 -8.00 -16.70
C PHE A 108 -4.40 -7.50 -16.32
N SER A 109 -3.34 -8.31 -16.45
CA SER A 109 -1.96 -7.98 -16.02
C SER A 109 -1.33 -6.73 -16.65
N LYS A 110 -1.86 -6.24 -17.78
CA LYS A 110 -1.45 -4.97 -18.39
C LYS A 110 -2.12 -3.75 -17.77
N ARG A 111 -3.33 -3.91 -17.21
CA ARG A 111 -4.18 -2.83 -16.68
C ARG A 111 -4.12 -2.73 -15.16
N VAL A 112 -3.96 -3.87 -14.50
CA VAL A 112 -3.93 -3.98 -13.04
C VAL A 112 -2.51 -4.27 -12.60
N LYS A 113 -1.99 -3.47 -11.67
CA LYS A 113 -0.66 -3.64 -11.09
C LYS A 113 -0.74 -4.04 -9.63
N LEU A 114 0.18 -4.89 -9.21
CA LEU A 114 0.30 -5.25 -7.80
C LEU A 114 1.24 -4.29 -7.10
N THR A 115 1.02 -4.05 -5.82
CA THR A 115 1.98 -3.45 -4.90
C THR A 115 1.94 -4.20 -3.58
N VAL A 116 2.97 -4.01 -2.77
CA VAL A 116 2.95 -4.42 -1.36
C VAL A 116 3.17 -3.15 -0.55
N PRO A 117 2.14 -2.65 0.16
CA PRO A 117 2.31 -1.55 1.11
C PRO A 117 3.36 -1.92 2.15
N CYS A 118 4.28 -1.02 2.43
CA CYS A 118 5.26 -1.16 3.50
C CYS A 118 5.18 0.07 4.38
N ASP A 119 5.23 -0.06 5.71
CA ASP A 119 5.45 1.10 6.56
C ASP A 119 6.89 1.61 6.40
N SER A 120 7.14 2.85 6.80
CA SER A 120 8.47 3.42 6.98
C SER A 120 9.41 2.56 7.84
N ASP A 121 8.87 1.78 8.78
CA ASP A 121 9.65 0.94 9.70
C ASP A 121 10.45 -0.18 9.02
N VAL A 122 10.21 -0.46 7.73
CA VAL A 122 10.97 -1.46 6.97
C VAL A 122 12.40 -1.02 6.66
N TYR A 123 12.71 0.25 6.90
CA TYR A 123 14.05 0.83 6.76
C TYR A 123 14.69 1.11 8.12
N VAL A 124 16.01 1.03 8.15
CA VAL A 124 16.86 1.47 9.25
C VAL A 124 17.96 2.36 8.70
N GLY A 125 18.44 3.29 9.53
CA GLY A 125 19.35 4.34 9.09
C GLY A 125 18.60 5.45 8.35
N GLY A 126 18.91 6.71 8.68
CA GLY A 126 18.16 7.90 8.21
C GLY A 126 17.44 8.67 9.33
N TYR A 127 17.31 8.09 10.53
CA TYR A 127 16.54 8.67 11.65
C TYR A 127 17.38 9.52 12.61
N ASN A 128 18.71 9.49 12.52
CA ASN A 128 19.55 10.34 13.35
C ASN A 128 19.81 11.65 12.61
N SER A 129 19.88 12.78 13.31
CA SER A 129 20.11 14.11 12.71
C SER A 129 21.40 14.23 11.86
N SER A 130 22.29 13.24 11.93
CA SER A 130 23.51 13.12 11.12
C SER A 130 23.42 12.10 9.97
N SER A 131 22.38 11.26 9.90
CA SER A 131 22.21 10.29 8.82
C SER A 131 21.45 10.92 7.65
N LEU A 132 22.16 11.14 6.54
CA LEU A 132 21.54 11.56 5.29
C LEU A 132 20.57 10.47 4.78
N PRO A 133 19.50 10.84 4.05
CA PRO A 133 18.58 9.88 3.41
C PRO A 133 19.30 8.80 2.59
N LEU A 134 20.50 9.13 2.11
CA LEU A 134 21.42 8.25 1.36
C LEU A 134 21.88 7.00 2.12
N THR A 135 21.76 6.97 3.45
CA THR A 135 22.22 5.84 4.29
C THR A 135 21.13 4.84 4.65
N GLY A 136 19.89 5.06 4.20
CA GLY A 136 18.77 4.16 4.50
C GLY A 136 18.96 2.79 3.87
N VAL A 137 18.79 1.74 4.68
CA VAL A 137 18.84 0.33 4.24
C VAL A 137 17.63 -0.42 4.79
N PHE A 138 17.18 -1.48 4.12
CA PHE A 138 16.13 -2.33 4.69
C PHE A 138 16.61 -3.00 5.97
N ARG A 139 15.68 -3.30 6.88
CA ARG A 139 15.98 -4.09 8.07
C ARG A 139 16.61 -5.43 7.68
N SER A 140 17.55 -5.90 8.50
CA SER A 140 18.32 -7.12 8.19
C SER A 140 17.47 -8.38 8.08
N ASP A 141 16.38 -8.47 8.86
CA ASP A 141 15.40 -9.55 8.80
C ASP A 141 14.58 -9.53 7.50
N LEU A 142 14.42 -8.36 6.89
CA LEU A 142 13.69 -8.17 5.63
C LEU A 142 14.55 -8.26 4.37
N ASN A 143 15.88 -8.10 4.47
CA ASN A 143 16.79 -7.99 3.31
C ASN A 143 16.54 -9.00 2.19
N LYS A 144 16.43 -10.29 2.53
CA LYS A 144 16.17 -11.36 1.54
C LYS A 144 14.78 -11.22 0.92
N THR A 145 13.76 -11.04 1.76
CA THR A 145 12.36 -10.91 1.34
C THR A 145 12.15 -9.67 0.47
N MET A 146 12.70 -8.53 0.86
CA MET A 146 12.65 -7.27 0.09
C MET A 146 13.39 -7.38 -1.24
N THR A 147 14.54 -8.07 -1.27
CA THR A 147 15.23 -8.35 -2.54
C THR A 147 14.33 -9.14 -3.50
N HIS A 148 13.63 -10.16 -3.01
CA HIS A 148 12.69 -10.93 -3.84
C HIS A 148 11.48 -10.10 -4.26
N LEU A 149 10.91 -9.32 -3.35
CA LEU A 149 9.78 -8.45 -3.62
C LEU A 149 10.13 -7.39 -4.69
N LEU A 150 11.24 -6.68 -4.53
CA LEU A 150 11.65 -5.65 -5.49
C LEU A 150 11.92 -6.23 -6.88
N LYS A 151 12.55 -7.42 -6.97
CA LYS A 151 12.71 -8.14 -8.25
C LYS A 151 11.36 -8.50 -8.87
N PHE A 152 10.40 -8.95 -8.06
CA PHE A 152 9.04 -9.23 -8.51
C PHE A 152 8.35 -7.97 -9.04
N LEU A 153 8.34 -6.88 -8.26
CA LEU A 153 7.71 -5.62 -8.65
C LEU A 153 8.34 -5.07 -9.94
N GLN A 154 9.67 -5.07 -10.03
CA GLN A 154 10.40 -4.66 -11.23
C GLN A 154 10.00 -5.49 -12.46
N LYS A 155 9.95 -6.83 -12.33
CA LYS A 155 9.56 -7.74 -13.42
C LYS A 155 8.17 -7.44 -13.97
N HIS A 156 7.25 -6.98 -13.12
CA HIS A 156 5.84 -6.76 -13.49
C HIS A 156 5.49 -5.29 -13.75
N TYR A 157 6.49 -4.39 -13.75
CA TYR A 157 6.31 -2.94 -13.86
C TYR A 157 5.32 -2.41 -12.82
N SER A 158 5.50 -2.91 -11.61
CA SER A 158 4.69 -2.63 -10.44
C SER A 158 5.44 -1.66 -9.51
N PRO A 159 4.76 -0.69 -8.89
CA PRO A 159 5.41 0.24 -7.98
C PRO A 159 5.77 -0.44 -6.66
N PHE A 160 6.78 0.11 -5.98
CA PHE A 160 6.98 -0.09 -4.55
C PHE A 160 6.26 1.05 -3.81
N THR A 161 5.50 0.72 -2.76
CA THR A 161 4.72 1.69 -2.00
C THR A 161 5.14 1.71 -0.55
N ILE A 162 5.33 2.91 0.00
CA ILE A 162 5.70 3.14 1.38
C ILE A 162 4.69 4.08 2.05
N GLY A 163 4.22 3.73 3.24
CA GLY A 163 3.49 4.59 4.16
C GLY A 163 4.49 5.42 4.97
N ILE A 164 4.28 6.73 5.03
CA ILE A 164 5.11 7.63 5.83
C ILE A 164 4.21 8.35 6.82
N ASN A 165 4.46 8.16 8.11
CA ASN A 165 3.74 8.83 9.18
C ASN A 165 4.63 9.88 9.86
N LEU A 166 4.54 11.13 9.38
CA LEU A 166 5.34 12.24 9.91
C LEU A 166 5.00 12.61 11.36
N PHE A 167 3.78 12.33 11.83
CA PHE A 167 3.41 12.57 13.21
C PHE A 167 4.05 11.54 14.14
N LEU A 168 4.15 10.29 13.71
CA LEU A 168 4.89 9.28 14.43
C LEU A 168 6.40 9.62 14.50
N GLU A 169 6.96 10.13 13.40
CA GLU A 169 8.36 10.60 13.37
C GLU A 169 8.59 11.76 14.36
N LEU A 170 7.62 12.68 14.47
CA LEU A 170 7.66 13.78 15.46
C LEU A 170 7.67 13.29 16.91
N GLU A 171 6.98 12.18 17.20
CA GLU A 171 6.96 11.58 18.54
C GLU A 171 8.26 10.81 18.84
N GLN A 172 8.84 10.16 17.84
CA GLN A 172 9.97 9.23 18.01
C GLN A 172 11.35 9.89 17.83
N ASN A 173 11.42 11.02 17.11
CA ASN A 173 12.67 11.68 16.78
C ASN A 173 12.71 13.12 17.32
N PRO A 174 13.48 13.41 18.39
CA PRO A 174 13.54 14.75 18.97
C PRO A 174 14.18 15.79 18.04
N ASN A 175 14.87 15.36 16.97
CA ASN A 175 15.42 16.26 15.95
C ASN A 175 14.43 16.54 14.82
N PHE A 176 13.34 15.77 14.70
CA PHE A 176 12.27 16.05 13.76
C PHE A 176 11.34 17.07 14.39
N THR A 177 11.22 18.24 13.77
CA THR A 177 10.47 19.35 14.35
C THR A 177 9.06 19.43 13.77
N MET A 178 8.13 20.05 14.49
CA MET A 178 6.79 20.35 13.97
C MET A 178 6.86 21.13 12.65
N LYS A 179 7.85 22.02 12.50
CA LYS A 179 8.08 22.75 11.24
C LYS A 179 8.38 21.82 10.07
N HIS A 180 9.18 20.77 10.29
CA HIS A 180 9.42 19.74 9.28
C HIS A 180 8.15 18.96 8.96
N ALA A 181 7.37 18.57 9.98
CA ALA A 181 6.12 17.82 9.82
C ALA A 181 5.06 18.59 9.00
N LEU A 182 5.00 19.92 9.18
CA LEU A 182 4.06 20.82 8.51
C LEU A 182 4.60 21.36 7.18
N PHE A 183 5.79 20.93 6.74
CA PHE A 183 6.46 21.42 5.53
C PHE A 183 6.67 22.94 5.52
N GLU A 184 6.87 23.54 6.70
CA GLU A 184 7.24 24.95 6.79
C GLU A 184 8.66 25.17 6.25
N GLN A 185 8.88 26.31 5.59
CA GLN A 185 10.22 26.69 5.14
C GLN A 185 11.16 26.78 6.34
N THR A 186 12.14 25.89 6.39
CA THR A 186 13.32 26.07 7.21
C THR A 186 14.26 27.00 6.46
N SER A 187 14.64 28.12 7.09
CA SER A 187 15.60 29.04 6.52
C SER A 187 16.95 28.35 6.40
N HIS A 188 17.25 27.78 5.23
CA HIS A 188 18.61 27.41 4.88
C HIS A 188 19.39 28.70 4.63
N HIS A 189 20.26 29.09 5.57
CA HIS A 189 21.32 30.05 5.25
C HIS A 189 22.28 29.37 4.26
N ASN A 190 22.39 29.97 3.08
CA ASN A 190 23.43 29.68 2.09
C ASN A 190 24.81 30.03 2.64
#